data_AF-A0A1D6LAP3-F1
#
_entry.id   AF-A0A1D6LAP3-F1
#
_cell.length_a   1.000
_cell.length_b   1.000
_cell.length_c   1.000
_cell.angle_alpha   90.00
_cell.angle_beta   90.00
_cell.angle_gamma   90.00
#
_symmetry.space_group_name_H-M   'P 1'
#
loop_
_entity.id
_entity.type
_entity.pdbx_description
1 polymer ?
#
loop_
_entity_poly.entity_id
_entity_poly.type
_entity_poly.pdbx_seq_one_letter_code
_entity_poly.pdbx_strand_id
1 'polypeptide(L)'
;MREVGSAAEEDANHGSRRVGGLEKVYEIGRIFRNEGISTRHNPEFTTIEMYEAYSDYESMMNMAEEIVTRCAMATHGKLKVDYEGTEISLERPWRRETMHSLVKEATGIDFNSFGQDVESAKRAVRGLPGFVVGNSESTSLQACSSVGHVLNEVFETFVESTLVQPTFVLDYPVEISPLAKPHRR
;
A
#
# COMPACT_ATOMS: atom_id res chain seq x y z
N MET A 1 -14.00 -23.09 -1.85
CA MET A 1 -15.18 -22.20 -1.77
C MET A 1 -14.64 -20.90 -1.19
N ARG A 2 -14.57 -19.83 -1.98
CA ARG A 2 -13.93 -18.56 -1.62
C ARG A 2 -14.99 -17.68 -0.95
N GLU A 3 -14.91 -17.49 0.36
CA GLU A 3 -15.58 -16.37 1.02
C GLU A 3 -14.63 -15.17 0.99
N VAL A 4 -14.90 -14.27 0.05
CA VAL A 4 -14.31 -12.93 -0.02
C VAL A 4 -15.38 -12.04 0.59
N GLY A 5 -15.35 -11.78 1.90
CA GLY A 5 -16.54 -11.24 2.57
C GLY A 5 -16.37 -10.55 3.92
N SER A 6 -15.20 -10.03 4.29
CA SER A 6 -15.10 -9.18 5.49
C SER A 6 -14.74 -7.73 5.14
N ALA A 7 -13.56 -7.49 4.57
CA ALA A 7 -13.12 -6.11 4.26
C ALA A 7 -13.96 -5.42 3.16
N ALA A 8 -14.32 -6.14 2.09
CA ALA A 8 -15.14 -5.57 1.00
C ALA A 8 -16.58 -5.25 1.42
N GLU A 9 -17.10 -5.95 2.44
CA GLU A 9 -18.43 -5.71 3.00
C GLU A 9 -18.44 -4.48 3.92
N GLU A 10 -17.36 -4.26 4.67
CA GLU A 10 -17.16 -3.09 5.53
C GLU A 10 -16.98 -1.80 4.72
N ASP A 11 -16.19 -1.84 3.64
CA ASP A 11 -16.06 -0.72 2.69
C ASP A 11 -17.41 -0.34 2.06
N ALA A 12 -18.21 -1.34 1.68
CA ALA A 12 -19.56 -1.13 1.14
C ALA A 12 -20.51 -0.51 2.18
N ASN A 13 -20.43 -0.94 3.44
CA ASN A 13 -21.22 -0.41 4.54
C ASN A 13 -20.87 1.06 4.87
N HIS A 14 -19.59 1.41 4.87
CA HIS A 14 -19.15 2.80 5.05
C HIS A 14 -19.58 3.69 3.89
N GLY A 15 -19.50 3.19 2.66
CA GLY A 15 -20.06 3.87 1.49
C GLY A 15 -21.55 4.17 1.65
N SER A 16 -22.33 3.19 2.14
CA SER A 16 -23.76 3.35 2.42
C SER A 16 -24.04 4.37 3.55
N ARG A 17 -23.25 4.36 4.64
CA ARG A 17 -23.38 5.34 5.75
C ARG A 17 -23.08 6.78 5.32
N ARG A 18 -22.13 6.99 4.39
CA ARG A 18 -21.89 8.30 3.77
C ARG A 18 -23.08 8.77 2.96
N VAL A 19 -23.67 7.88 2.15
CA VAL A 19 -24.91 8.18 1.39
C VAL A 19 -26.05 8.56 2.34
N GLY A 20 -26.04 8.05 3.57
CA GLY A 20 -26.96 8.42 4.67
C GLY A 20 -26.73 9.79 5.33
N GLY A 21 -25.77 10.61 4.87
CA GLY A 21 -25.58 11.99 5.33
C GLY A 21 -24.60 12.18 6.48
N LEU A 22 -23.85 11.15 6.88
CA LEU A 22 -22.76 11.28 7.85
C LEU A 22 -21.46 11.71 7.14
N GLU A 23 -20.94 12.89 7.47
CA GLU A 23 -19.78 13.48 6.79
C GLU A 23 -18.44 12.90 7.23
N LYS A 24 -18.33 12.42 8.47
CA LYS A 24 -17.11 11.81 9.04
C LYS A 24 -17.50 10.59 9.84
N VAL A 25 -16.97 9.43 9.46
CA VAL A 25 -17.22 8.16 10.13
C VAL A 25 -15.92 7.39 10.30
N TYR A 26 -15.82 6.64 11.38
CA TYR A 26 -14.76 5.68 11.59
C TYR A 26 -15.28 4.43 12.27
N GLU A 27 -14.57 3.33 12.11
CA GLU A 27 -14.85 2.07 12.76
C GLU A 27 -13.54 1.46 13.26
N ILE A 28 -13.55 0.92 14.48
CA ILE A 28 -12.49 0.07 15.01
C ILE A 28 -13.09 -1.31 15.15
N GLY A 29 -12.73 -2.21 14.23
CA GLY A 29 -13.41 -3.48 14.02
C GLY A 29 -12.46 -4.66 13.96
N ARG A 30 -13.01 -5.87 14.10
CA ARG A 30 -12.27 -7.12 13.93
C ARG A 30 -12.54 -7.66 12.53
N ILE A 31 -11.50 -7.76 11.73
CA ILE A 31 -11.55 -8.38 10.40
C ILE A 31 -11.09 -9.83 10.52
N PHE A 32 -11.80 -10.72 9.83
CA PHE A 32 -11.46 -12.13 9.72
C PHE A 32 -11.02 -12.47 8.30
N ARG A 33 -9.89 -13.14 8.14
CA ARG A 33 -9.38 -13.63 6.85
C ARG A 33 -8.95 -15.08 6.98
N ASN A 34 -9.49 -15.93 6.11
CA ASN A 34 -9.13 -17.35 6.07
C ASN A 34 -7.85 -17.56 5.24
N GLU A 35 -6.74 -17.03 5.75
CA GLU A 35 -5.40 -17.03 5.14
C GLU A 35 -4.39 -17.78 6.03
N GLY A 36 -3.19 -18.03 5.49
CA GLY A 36 -2.12 -18.71 6.23
C GLY A 36 -1.62 -17.89 7.43
N ILE A 37 -1.23 -18.56 8.50
CA ILE A 37 -0.69 -17.92 9.71
C ILE A 37 0.81 -17.66 9.52
N SER A 38 1.25 -16.45 9.84
CA SER A 38 2.68 -16.07 9.88
C SER A 38 2.93 -15.03 10.97
N THR A 39 4.18 -14.59 11.13
CA THR A 39 4.52 -13.50 12.07
C THR A 39 3.82 -12.18 11.75
N ARG A 40 3.31 -12.01 10.52
CA ARG A 40 2.57 -10.82 10.07
C ARG A 40 1.10 -11.07 9.76
N HIS A 41 0.63 -12.32 9.81
CA HIS A 41 -0.73 -12.69 9.42
C HIS A 41 -1.39 -13.53 10.50
N ASN A 42 -2.44 -12.97 11.11
CA ASN A 42 -3.33 -13.67 12.02
C ASN A 42 -4.73 -13.76 11.40
N PRO A 43 -5.47 -14.87 11.53
CA PRO A 43 -6.80 -15.02 10.92
C PRO A 43 -7.82 -14.02 11.43
N GLU A 44 -7.55 -13.38 12.57
CA GLU A 44 -8.31 -12.27 13.12
C GLU A 44 -7.38 -11.09 13.45
N PHE A 45 -7.72 -9.88 13.02
CA PHE A 45 -6.93 -8.69 13.32
C PHE A 45 -7.80 -7.44 13.41
N THR A 46 -7.36 -6.46 14.18
CA THR A 46 -8.14 -5.24 14.44
C THR A 46 -7.66 -4.12 13.53
N THR A 47 -8.58 -3.46 12.84
CA THR A 47 -8.30 -2.30 11.98
C THR A 47 -8.98 -1.06 12.52
N ILE A 48 -8.51 0.10 12.06
CA ILE A 48 -9.29 1.34 12.08
C ILE A 48 -9.54 1.75 10.63
N GLU A 49 -10.80 1.92 10.27
CA GLU A 49 -11.20 2.42 8.95
C GLU A 49 -11.89 3.77 9.12
N MET A 50 -11.55 4.73 8.27
CA MET A 50 -12.02 6.11 8.39
C MET A 50 -12.42 6.68 7.04
N TYR A 51 -13.48 7.46 7.07
CA TYR A 51 -14.12 7.98 5.88
C TYR A 51 -14.57 9.43 6.14
N GLU A 52 -14.00 10.38 5.38
CA GLU A 52 -14.36 11.80 5.40
C GLU A 52 -14.92 12.28 4.03
N ALA A 53 -16.08 12.93 4.03
CA ALA A 53 -16.70 13.55 2.87
C ALA A 53 -15.98 14.87 2.50
N TYR A 54 -16.04 15.23 1.20
CA TYR A 54 -15.39 16.44 0.65
C TYR A 54 -13.87 16.53 0.88
N SER A 55 -13.26 15.40 1.20
CA SER A 55 -11.83 15.26 1.48
C SER A 55 -11.16 14.43 0.38
N ASP A 56 -9.83 14.53 0.29
CA ASP A 56 -9.00 13.73 -0.61
C ASP A 56 -7.86 13.05 0.15
N TYR A 57 -7.08 12.24 -0.57
CA TYR A 57 -6.05 11.41 0.05
C TYR A 57 -4.95 12.24 0.74
N GLU A 58 -4.69 13.49 0.32
CA GLU A 58 -3.77 14.40 1.02
C GLU A 58 -4.24 14.71 2.43
N SER A 59 -5.54 14.98 2.59
CA SER A 59 -6.17 15.21 3.89
C SER A 59 -6.14 13.93 4.74
N MET A 60 -6.38 12.76 4.12
CA MET A 60 -6.27 11.48 4.81
C MET A 60 -4.84 11.13 5.25
N MET A 61 -3.82 11.45 4.43
CA MET A 61 -2.42 11.29 4.81
C MET A 61 -2.06 12.16 6.02
N ASN A 62 -2.48 13.43 6.02
CA ASN A 62 -2.28 14.32 7.16
C ASN A 62 -2.96 13.79 8.43
N MET A 63 -4.15 13.23 8.31
CA MET A 63 -4.88 12.61 9.43
C MET A 63 -4.15 11.36 9.94
N ALA A 64 -3.65 10.49 9.05
CA ALA A 64 -2.89 9.30 9.42
C ALA A 64 -1.60 9.67 10.17
N GLU A 65 -0.82 10.62 9.66
CA GLU A 65 0.36 11.16 10.34
C GLU A 65 0.01 11.69 11.75
N GLU A 66 -1.09 12.44 11.87
CA GLU A 66 -1.52 13.01 13.14
C GLU A 66 -1.94 11.93 14.15
N ILE A 67 -2.69 10.91 13.72
CA ILE A 67 -3.09 9.82 14.60
C ILE A 67 -1.86 9.07 15.11
N VAL A 68 -0.94 8.70 14.23
CA VAL A 68 0.26 7.93 14.62
C VAL A 68 1.17 8.74 15.55
N THR A 69 1.42 10.01 15.24
CA THR A 69 2.24 10.88 16.12
C THR A 69 1.60 11.12 17.48
N ARG A 70 0.28 11.36 17.55
CA ARG A 70 -0.44 11.50 18.82
C ARG A 70 -0.39 10.22 19.64
N CYS A 71 -0.56 9.06 19.01
CA CYS A 71 -0.41 7.77 19.69
C CYS A 71 0.99 7.60 20.27
N ALA A 72 2.04 7.83 19.48
CA ALA A 72 3.42 7.71 19.94
C ALA A 72 3.75 8.66 21.10
N MET A 73 3.28 9.91 21.03
CA MET A 73 3.42 10.86 22.14
C MET A 73 2.64 10.42 23.39
N ALA A 74 1.43 9.89 23.23
CA ALA A 74 0.61 9.43 24.34
C ALA A 74 1.17 8.17 25.03
N THR A 75 1.77 7.25 24.28
CA THR A 75 2.28 5.98 24.81
C THR A 75 3.75 6.04 25.24
N HIS A 76 4.59 6.79 24.51
CA HIS A 76 6.04 6.82 24.73
C HIS A 76 6.59 8.21 25.09
N GLY A 77 5.81 9.28 24.92
CA GLY A 77 6.26 10.65 25.19
C GLY A 77 7.29 11.19 24.21
N LYS A 78 7.54 10.49 23.10
CA LYS A 78 8.53 10.85 22.07
C LYS A 78 8.11 10.34 20.69
N LEU A 79 8.65 10.97 19.64
CA LEU A 79 8.42 10.59 18.25
C LEU A 79 9.52 9.69 17.65
N LYS A 80 10.64 9.53 18.36
CA LYS A 80 11.73 8.62 17.97
C LYS A 80 11.64 7.33 18.76
N VAL A 81 11.41 6.23 18.06
CA VAL A 81 11.21 4.90 18.63
C VAL A 81 12.34 3.99 18.16
N ASP A 82 12.91 3.21 19.07
CA ASP A 82 13.86 2.15 18.71
C ASP A 82 13.08 0.88 18.40
N TYR A 83 13.34 0.30 17.23
CA TYR A 83 12.75 -0.96 16.79
C TYR A 83 13.86 -1.87 16.29
N GLU A 84 14.12 -2.96 17.03
CA GLU A 84 15.18 -3.93 16.73
C GLU A 84 16.56 -3.28 16.48
N GLY A 85 16.90 -2.22 17.24
CA GLY A 85 18.16 -1.48 17.11
C GLY A 85 18.19 -0.48 15.96
N THR A 86 17.07 -0.27 15.27
CA THR A 86 16.90 0.77 14.25
C THR A 86 16.03 1.90 14.81
N GLU A 87 16.54 3.13 14.76
CA GLU A 87 15.75 4.30 15.16
C GLU A 87 14.75 4.68 14.04
N ILE A 88 13.46 4.64 14.38
CA ILE A 88 12.35 5.07 13.54
C ILE A 88 11.87 6.44 14.02
N SER A 89 11.90 7.43 13.12
CA SER A 89 11.35 8.75 13.39
C SER A 89 9.92 8.84 12.87
N LEU A 90 8.99 9.06 13.79
CA LEU A 90 7.59 9.33 13.47
C LEU A 90 7.34 10.84 13.25
N GLU A 91 8.39 11.67 13.30
CA GLU A 91 8.29 13.11 13.05
C GLU A 91 7.69 13.39 11.67
N ARG A 92 6.80 14.37 11.62
CA ARG A 92 6.11 14.80 10.40
C ARG A 92 6.89 15.91 9.70
N PRO A 93 6.75 16.05 8.37
CA PRO A 93 5.96 15.21 7.45
C PRO A 93 6.70 13.92 7.08
N TRP A 94 5.95 12.86 6.78
CA TRP A 94 6.53 11.61 6.26
C TRP A 94 6.91 11.76 4.80
N ARG A 95 7.84 10.93 4.32
CA ARG A 95 8.21 10.89 2.91
C ARG A 95 6.96 10.51 2.08
N ARG A 96 6.69 11.25 1.01
CA ARG A 96 5.58 10.99 0.08
C ARG A 96 6.18 10.80 -1.30
N GLU A 97 6.04 9.62 -1.88
CA GLU A 97 6.61 9.31 -3.19
C GLU A 97 5.72 8.38 -3.99
N THR A 98 5.74 8.52 -5.31
CA THR A 98 4.98 7.62 -6.18
C THR A 98 5.68 6.26 -6.30
N MET A 99 4.90 5.20 -6.47
CA MET A 99 5.43 3.85 -6.73
C MET A 99 6.38 3.84 -7.95
N HIS A 100 6.03 4.60 -9.00
CA HIS A 100 6.86 4.77 -10.19
C HIS A 100 8.23 5.37 -9.86
N SER A 101 8.26 6.45 -9.07
CA SER A 101 9.50 7.09 -8.65
C SER A 101 10.37 6.17 -7.81
N LEU A 102 9.77 5.46 -6.85
CA LEU A 102 10.51 4.55 -5.96
C LEU A 102 11.10 3.36 -6.72
N VAL A 103 10.34 2.76 -7.63
CA VAL A 103 10.86 1.67 -8.48
C VAL A 103 11.97 2.17 -9.41
N LYS A 104 11.81 3.36 -9.98
CA LYS A 104 12.84 3.98 -10.81
C LYS A 104 14.11 4.27 -10.02
N GLU A 105 14.00 4.74 -8.79
CA GLU A 105 15.13 4.98 -7.88
C GLU A 105 15.88 3.68 -7.57
N ALA A 106 15.15 2.61 -7.25
CA ALA A 106 15.75 1.32 -6.87
C ALA A 106 16.33 0.52 -8.04
N THR A 107 15.67 0.56 -9.20
CA THR A 107 15.99 -0.34 -10.33
C THR A 107 16.53 0.37 -11.56
N GLY A 108 16.39 1.70 -11.65
CA GLY A 108 16.70 2.49 -12.84
C GLY A 108 15.67 2.37 -13.97
N ILE A 109 14.64 1.54 -13.84
CA ILE A 109 13.63 1.33 -14.87
C ILE A 109 12.51 2.37 -14.74
N ASP A 110 12.26 3.11 -15.82
CA ASP A 110 11.13 4.03 -15.92
C ASP A 110 9.91 3.34 -16.52
N PHE A 111 8.98 2.93 -15.66
CA PHE A 111 7.78 2.23 -16.10
C PHE A 111 6.82 3.08 -16.93
N ASN A 112 6.89 4.42 -16.82
CA ASN A 112 6.07 5.29 -17.66
C ASN A 112 6.42 5.18 -19.15
N SER A 113 7.64 4.73 -19.47
CA SER A 113 8.12 4.61 -20.85
C SER A 113 7.49 3.44 -21.62
N PHE A 114 6.92 2.44 -20.93
CA PHE A 114 6.37 1.25 -21.58
C PHE A 114 4.92 1.42 -22.07
N GLY A 115 4.19 2.44 -21.59
CA GLY A 115 2.78 2.60 -21.90
C GLY A 115 1.97 1.36 -21.53
N GLN A 116 1.45 0.64 -22.53
CA GLN A 116 0.69 -0.61 -22.37
C GLN A 116 1.46 -1.86 -22.81
N ASP A 117 2.75 -1.72 -23.14
CA ASP A 117 3.59 -2.84 -23.58
C ASP A 117 4.13 -3.65 -22.40
N VAL A 118 3.31 -4.60 -21.96
CA VAL A 118 3.61 -5.55 -20.88
C VAL A 118 4.87 -6.37 -21.16
N GLU A 119 5.07 -6.81 -22.40
CA GLU A 119 6.18 -7.70 -22.73
C GLU A 119 7.52 -6.97 -22.72
N SER A 120 7.54 -5.70 -23.14
CA SER A 120 8.72 -4.83 -22.96
C SER A 120 9.04 -4.60 -21.49
N ALA A 121 8.04 -4.33 -20.66
CA ALA A 121 8.22 -4.18 -19.21
C ALA A 121 8.79 -5.47 -18.59
N LYS A 122 8.21 -6.64 -18.87
CA LYS A 122 8.71 -7.94 -18.40
C LYS A 122 10.15 -8.21 -18.82
N ARG A 123 10.52 -7.87 -20.07
CA ARG A 123 11.90 -8.03 -20.55
C ARG A 123 12.88 -7.15 -19.79
N ALA A 124 12.50 -5.90 -19.51
CA ALA A 124 13.34 -4.98 -18.74
C ALA A 124 13.60 -5.52 -17.31
N VAL A 125 12.55 -6.02 -16.65
CA VAL A 125 12.65 -6.60 -15.31
C VAL A 125 13.51 -7.86 -15.27
N ARG A 126 13.39 -8.76 -16.26
CA ARG A 126 14.25 -9.96 -16.35
C ARG A 126 15.74 -9.64 -16.50
N GLY A 127 16.09 -8.43 -16.93
CA GLY A 127 17.46 -7.96 -17.03
C GLY A 127 18.03 -7.40 -15.72
N LEU A 128 17.23 -7.25 -14.66
CA LEU A 128 17.69 -6.67 -13.40
C LEU A 128 18.55 -7.65 -12.60
N PRO A 129 19.71 -7.20 -12.08
CA PRO A 129 20.49 -7.99 -11.14
C PRO A 129 19.71 -8.20 -9.84
N GLY A 130 19.54 -9.45 -9.42
CA GLY A 130 18.78 -9.81 -8.22
C GLY A 130 17.37 -10.33 -8.51
N PHE A 131 16.86 -10.20 -9.75
CA PHE A 131 15.66 -10.92 -10.17
C PHE A 131 16.01 -12.39 -10.42
N VAL A 132 15.80 -13.25 -9.43
CA VAL A 132 16.11 -14.68 -9.58
C VAL A 132 14.99 -15.33 -10.36
N VAL A 133 15.32 -15.91 -11.52
CA VAL A 133 14.41 -16.78 -12.29
C VAL A 133 14.28 -18.14 -11.57
N GLY A 134 13.84 -18.11 -10.32
CA GLY A 134 13.40 -19.26 -9.55
C GLY A 134 11.90 -19.45 -9.78
N ASN A 135 11.46 -20.71 -9.80
CA ASN A 135 10.15 -21.12 -10.33
C ASN A 135 8.91 -20.37 -9.78
N SER A 136 8.97 -19.68 -8.64
CA SER A 136 7.85 -18.91 -8.07
C SER A 136 7.76 -17.46 -8.57
N GLU A 137 8.84 -16.68 -8.53
CA GLU A 137 8.87 -15.25 -8.92
C GLU A 137 8.85 -15.08 -10.45
N SER A 138 9.46 -16.03 -11.17
CA SER A 138 9.26 -16.12 -12.62
C SER A 138 7.77 -16.34 -12.93
N THR A 139 7.05 -17.12 -12.12
CA THR A 139 5.63 -17.40 -12.35
C THR A 139 4.73 -16.20 -12.05
N SER A 140 5.01 -15.41 -11.00
CA SER A 140 4.24 -14.18 -10.71
C SER A 140 4.43 -13.13 -11.79
N LEU A 141 5.67 -12.92 -12.26
CA LEU A 141 5.94 -12.02 -13.37
C LEU A 141 5.31 -12.51 -14.69
N GLN A 142 5.27 -13.82 -14.96
CA GLN A 142 4.55 -14.34 -16.14
C GLN A 142 3.04 -14.09 -16.04
N ALA A 143 2.45 -14.23 -14.86
CA ALA A 143 1.02 -14.05 -14.61
C ALA A 143 0.56 -12.58 -14.72
N CYS A 144 1.48 -11.61 -14.68
CA CYS A 144 1.17 -10.20 -14.87
C CYS A 144 0.51 -9.94 -16.22
N SER A 145 -0.70 -9.36 -16.17
CA SER A 145 -1.53 -9.05 -17.35
C SER A 145 -1.44 -7.60 -17.81
N SER A 146 -0.82 -6.70 -17.03
CA SER A 146 -0.67 -5.29 -17.34
C SER A 146 0.69 -4.76 -16.89
N VAL A 147 1.09 -3.58 -17.41
CA VAL A 147 2.32 -2.89 -16.96
C VAL A 147 2.23 -2.51 -15.49
N GLY A 148 1.03 -2.15 -15.02
CA GLY A 148 0.75 -1.89 -13.60
C GLY A 148 1.02 -3.10 -12.70
N HIS A 149 0.59 -4.31 -13.11
CA HIS A 149 0.91 -5.53 -12.37
C HIS A 149 2.42 -5.78 -12.31
N VAL A 150 3.14 -5.57 -13.43
CA VAL A 150 4.60 -5.72 -13.45
C VAL A 150 5.27 -4.69 -12.52
N LEU A 151 4.81 -3.44 -12.52
CA LEU A 151 5.33 -2.40 -11.62
C LEU A 151 5.15 -2.80 -10.16
N ASN A 152 3.98 -3.32 -9.79
CA ASN A 152 3.68 -3.75 -8.43
C ASN A 152 4.59 -4.89 -7.96
N GLU A 153 4.76 -5.93 -8.78
CA GLU A 153 5.67 -7.04 -8.47
C GLU A 153 7.11 -6.55 -8.24
N VAL A 154 7.59 -5.61 -9.06
CA VAL A 154 8.92 -5.03 -8.89
C VAL A 154 9.00 -4.19 -7.61
N PHE A 155 7.95 -3.45 -7.28
CA PHE A 155 7.87 -2.69 -6.03
C PHE A 155 7.96 -3.62 -4.81
N GLU A 156 7.14 -4.67 -4.75
CA GLU A 156 7.15 -5.65 -3.64
C GLU A 156 8.51 -6.36 -3.52
N THR A 157 9.12 -6.72 -4.65
CA THR A 157 10.39 -7.46 -4.66
C THR A 157 11.59 -6.59 -4.25
N PHE A 158 11.69 -5.37 -4.78
CA PHE A 158 12.92 -4.56 -4.68
C PHE A 158 12.81 -3.33 -3.78
N VAL A 159 11.60 -2.82 -3.55
CA VAL A 159 11.40 -1.53 -2.88
C VAL A 159 10.81 -1.68 -1.49
N GLU A 160 9.76 -2.49 -1.31
CA GLU A 160 8.98 -2.53 -0.06
C GLU A 160 9.85 -2.79 1.17
N SER A 161 10.75 -3.77 1.09
CA SER A 161 11.67 -4.12 2.19
C SER A 161 12.72 -3.05 2.53
N THR A 162 12.93 -2.07 1.63
CA THR A 162 13.90 -0.98 1.82
C THR A 162 13.30 0.23 2.54
N LEU A 163 11.97 0.32 2.62
CA LEU A 163 11.25 1.43 3.22
C LEU A 163 11.21 1.30 4.75
N VAL A 164 12.30 1.73 5.40
CA VAL A 164 12.45 1.66 6.86
C VAL A 164 11.73 2.81 7.58
N GLN A 165 11.90 4.05 7.12
CA GLN A 165 11.21 5.21 7.70
C GLN A 165 9.76 5.28 7.18
N PRO A 166 8.81 5.82 7.97
CA PRO A 166 7.44 6.01 7.52
C PRO A 166 7.37 6.74 6.18
N THR A 167 6.78 6.09 5.19
CA THR A 167 6.72 6.58 3.81
C THR A 167 5.33 6.29 3.24
N PHE A 168 4.66 7.32 2.74
CA PHE A 168 3.47 7.14 1.91
C PHE A 168 3.92 6.82 0.48
N VAL A 169 3.52 5.64 0.02
CA VAL A 169 3.62 5.26 -1.38
C VAL A 169 2.34 5.70 -2.08
N LEU A 170 2.50 6.44 -3.18
CA LEU A 170 1.40 7.08 -3.91
C LEU A 170 1.28 6.51 -5.32
N ASP A 171 0.16 6.82 -5.97
CA ASP A 171 -0.10 6.56 -7.39
C ASP A 171 0.09 5.09 -7.78
N TYR A 172 -0.52 4.22 -6.98
CA TYR A 172 -0.68 2.80 -7.31
C TYR A 172 -1.37 2.66 -8.68
N PRO A 173 -0.95 1.73 -9.54
CA PRO A 173 -1.62 1.44 -10.79
C PRO A 173 -3.12 1.15 -10.61
N VAL A 174 -3.93 1.62 -11.55
CA VAL A 174 -5.39 1.46 -11.51
C VAL A 174 -5.79 -0.01 -11.51
N GLU A 175 -5.00 -0.85 -12.18
CA GLU A 175 -5.24 -2.29 -12.31
C GLU A 175 -5.18 -3.04 -10.97
N ILE A 176 -4.44 -2.51 -9.98
CA ILE A 176 -4.34 -3.08 -8.64
C ILE A 176 -5.20 -2.34 -7.59
N SER A 177 -5.86 -1.25 -8.00
CA SER A 177 -6.62 -0.35 -7.12
C SER A 177 -8.09 -0.22 -7.57
N PRO A 178 -8.88 -1.30 -7.57
CA PRO A 178 -10.21 -1.33 -8.21
C PRO A 178 -11.26 -0.43 -7.55
N LEU A 179 -11.09 -0.11 -6.27
CA LEU A 179 -12.01 0.74 -5.50
C LEU A 179 -11.51 2.20 -5.38
N ALA A 180 -10.26 2.47 -5.78
CA ALA A 180 -9.69 3.80 -5.69
C ALA A 180 -10.25 4.70 -6.81
N LYS A 181 -10.52 5.97 -6.46
CA LYS A 181 -10.85 6.97 -7.47
C LYS A 181 -9.63 7.17 -8.39
N PRO A 182 -9.79 7.19 -9.72
CA PRO A 182 -8.70 7.50 -10.62
C PRO A 182 -8.04 8.84 -10.28
N HIS A 183 -6.72 8.91 -10.44
CA HIS A 183 -5.96 10.14 -10.19
C HIS A 183 -6.55 11.33 -10.97
N ARG A 184 -6.55 12.52 -10.36
CA ARG A 184 -7.03 13.74 -11.01
C ARG A 184 -6.14 14.00 -12.25
N ARG A 185 -6.76 14.17 -13.41
CA ARG A 185 -6.06 14.60 -14.64
C ARG A 185 -5.78 16.09 -14.62
#